data_AF-A0A0K1W2V0-F1
#
_entry.id   AF-A0A0K1W2V0-F1
#
_cell.length_a   1.000
_cell.length_b   1.000
_cell.length_c   1.000
_cell.angle_alpha   90.00
_cell.angle_beta   90.00
_cell.angle_gamma   90.00
#
_symmetry.space_group_name_H-M   'P 1'
#
loop_
_entity.id
_entity.type
_entity.pdbx_description
1 polymer ?
#
loop_
_entity_poly.entity_id
_entity_poly.type
_entity_poly.pdbx_seq_one_letter_code
_entity_poly.pdbx_strand_id
1 'polypeptide(L)'
;MNTKTENRLLKKKEILKAIEHLNNDEVIILPTETIYGLSLIFNEKNQDLLNKLKNSDKNKKLIVLISSIKQAKQLGLLYNKYHIKIIKKCKTPTTVLLKDKNDELIGIRMPKRKDLKKIIKVVGPILSTSVNKTGSSYLTKYKDLEIFVKQNKEIKKLYWVGELNNRPSSVINFDFEVIRK
;
A
#
# COMPACT_ATOMS: atom_id res chain seq x y z
N MET A 1 27.81 -12.06 10.28
CA MET A 1 26.56 -11.81 11.02
C MET A 1 25.39 -12.31 10.19
N ASN A 2 24.86 -13.48 10.55
CA ASN A 2 23.71 -14.10 9.90
C ASN A 2 22.43 -13.44 10.39
N THR A 3 21.78 -12.62 9.58
CA THR A 3 20.34 -12.36 9.71
C THR A 3 19.72 -12.62 8.35
N LYS A 4 19.34 -13.89 8.14
CA LYS A 4 18.43 -14.30 7.07
C LYS A 4 17.10 -13.58 7.26
N THR A 5 16.99 -12.36 6.77
CA THR A 5 15.71 -11.79 6.33
C THR A 5 15.37 -12.45 5.00
N GLU A 6 15.23 -13.78 5.00
CA GLU A 6 14.48 -14.45 3.94
C GLU A 6 13.12 -13.76 3.96
N ASN A 7 12.87 -12.95 2.94
CA ASN A 7 11.70 -12.12 2.81
C ASN A 7 10.49 -13.07 2.84
N ARG A 8 9.86 -13.25 4.02
CA ARG A 8 8.79 -14.22 4.24
C ARG A 8 7.60 -13.82 3.38
N LEU A 9 7.53 -14.38 2.17
CA LEU A 9 6.46 -14.14 1.22
C LEU A 9 5.21 -14.91 1.65
N LEU A 10 4.04 -14.38 1.33
CA LEU A 10 2.78 -15.09 1.46
C LEU A 10 2.81 -16.36 0.61
N LYS A 11 2.32 -17.45 1.18
CA LYS A 11 2.16 -18.73 0.49
C LYS A 11 1.07 -18.59 -0.58
N LYS A 12 1.07 -19.48 -1.57
CA LYS A 12 0.08 -19.49 -2.66
C LYS A 12 -1.37 -19.45 -2.13
N LYS A 13 -1.69 -20.22 -1.09
CA LYS A 13 -3.01 -20.24 -0.45
C LYS A 13 -3.40 -18.87 0.11
N GLU A 14 -2.48 -18.17 0.76
CA GLU A 14 -2.71 -16.84 1.35
C GLU A 14 -2.89 -15.78 0.27
N ILE A 15 -2.10 -15.84 -0.81
CA ILE A 15 -2.26 -14.97 -1.98
C ILE A 15 -3.68 -15.11 -2.56
N LEU A 16 -4.16 -16.34 -2.73
CA LEU A 16 -5.50 -16.59 -3.26
C LEU A 16 -6.60 -16.06 -2.32
N LYS A 17 -6.47 -16.26 -1.01
CA LYS A 17 -7.42 -15.68 -0.03
C LYS A 17 -7.37 -14.15 -0.03
N ALA A 18 -6.20 -13.54 -0.20
CA ALA A 18 -6.06 -12.09 -0.22
C ALA A 18 -6.76 -11.50 -1.46
N ILE A 19 -6.62 -12.17 -2.61
CA ILE A 19 -7.34 -11.82 -3.85
C ILE A 19 -8.85 -11.92 -3.63
N GLU A 20 -9.32 -13.00 -3.02
CA GLU A 20 -10.74 -13.20 -2.69
C GLU A 20 -11.29 -12.08 -1.81
N HIS A 21 -10.64 -11.79 -0.67
CA HIS A 21 -11.07 -10.71 0.22
C HIS A 21 -11.12 -9.36 -0.49
N LEU A 22 -10.09 -9.02 -1.29
CA LEU A 22 -10.05 -7.74 -2.00
C LEU A 22 -11.16 -7.64 -3.06
N ASN A 23 -11.43 -8.72 -3.81
CA ASN A 23 -12.51 -8.75 -4.79
C ASN A 23 -13.89 -8.64 -4.14
N ASN A 24 -14.02 -9.01 -2.86
CA ASN A 24 -15.23 -8.85 -2.07
C ASN A 24 -15.31 -7.49 -1.34
N ASP A 25 -14.43 -6.53 -1.66
CA ASP A 25 -14.30 -5.24 -0.97
C ASP A 25 -14.10 -5.38 0.56
N GLU A 26 -13.44 -6.44 1.01
CA GLU A 26 -13.11 -6.64 2.43
C GLU A 26 -11.76 -6.00 2.78
N VAL A 27 -11.71 -5.24 3.88
CA VAL A 27 -10.46 -4.62 4.38
C VAL A 27 -9.50 -5.70 4.86
N ILE A 28 -8.28 -5.70 4.35
CA ILE A 28 -7.22 -6.62 4.82
C ILE A 28 -5.93 -5.88 5.14
N ILE A 29 -5.14 -6.45 6.05
CA ILE A 29 -3.78 -5.98 6.33
C ILE A 29 -2.81 -6.86 5.56
N LEU A 30 -2.07 -6.24 4.64
CA LEU A 30 -1.06 -6.90 3.83
C LEU A 30 0.36 -6.49 4.24
N PRO A 31 1.33 -7.42 4.22
CA PRO A 31 2.73 -7.09 4.37
C PRO A 31 3.26 -6.40 3.11
N THR A 32 4.05 -5.35 3.29
CA THR A 32 4.81 -4.72 2.21
C THR A 32 6.31 -4.95 2.43
N GLU A 33 7.16 -4.34 1.61
CA GLU A 33 8.62 -4.32 1.84
C GLU A 33 8.98 -3.48 3.06
N THR A 34 8.16 -2.48 3.39
CA THR A 34 8.44 -1.53 4.45
C THR A 34 7.73 -1.94 5.74
N ILE A 35 6.42 -1.84 5.74
CA ILE A 35 5.54 -1.97 6.91
C ILE A 35 4.24 -2.64 6.49
N TYR A 36 3.39 -3.01 7.44
CA TYR A 36 2.05 -3.47 7.13
C TYR A 36 1.17 -2.34 6.62
N GLY A 37 0.27 -2.67 5.68
CA GLY A 37 -0.68 -1.72 5.09
C GLY A 37 -2.12 -2.21 5.14
N LEU A 38 -3.03 -1.37 5.62
CA LEU A 38 -4.48 -1.51 5.41
C LEU A 38 -4.74 -1.32 3.92
N SER A 39 -5.36 -2.32 3.29
CA SER A 39 -5.47 -2.38 1.84
C SER A 39 -6.87 -2.76 1.39
N LEU A 40 -7.28 -2.16 0.27
CA LEU A 40 -8.57 -2.38 -0.38
C LEU A 40 -8.50 -2.01 -1.86
N ILE A 41 -9.45 -2.46 -2.67
CA ILE A 41 -9.50 -2.10 -4.09
C ILE A 41 -9.63 -0.58 -4.24
N PHE A 42 -8.93 -0.02 -5.23
CA PHE A 42 -9.00 1.40 -5.53
C PHE A 42 -10.38 1.80 -6.04
N ASN A 43 -11.10 2.56 -5.21
CA ASN A 43 -12.24 3.40 -5.57
C ASN A 43 -12.51 4.41 -4.43
N GLU A 44 -13.38 5.39 -4.67
CA GLU A 44 -13.67 6.46 -3.71
C GLU A 44 -14.33 5.95 -2.42
N LYS A 45 -15.31 5.04 -2.53
CA LYS A 45 -15.99 4.42 -1.38
C LYS A 45 -14.99 3.74 -0.44
N ASN A 46 -14.04 3.01 -1.00
CA ASN A 46 -13.03 2.27 -0.26
C ASN A 46 -11.97 3.20 0.34
N GLN A 47 -11.67 4.33 -0.31
CA GLN A 47 -10.83 5.37 0.27
C GLN A 47 -11.48 5.99 1.50
N ASP A 48 -12.76 6.34 1.41
CA ASP A 48 -13.54 6.88 2.53
C ASP A 48 -13.56 5.89 3.72
N LEU A 49 -13.76 4.60 3.44
CA LEU A 49 -13.73 3.56 4.47
C LEU A 49 -12.36 3.49 5.18
N LEU A 50 -11.27 3.47 4.42
CA LEU A 50 -9.93 3.43 5.01
C LEU A 50 -9.58 4.71 5.78
N ASN A 51 -10.03 5.89 5.31
CA ASN A 51 -9.84 7.15 6.02
C ASN A 51 -10.61 7.18 7.35
N LYS A 52 -11.84 6.66 7.38
CA LYS A 52 -12.62 6.49 8.62
C LYS A 52 -11.93 5.57 9.61
N LEU A 53 -11.47 4.40 9.16
CA LEU A 53 -10.73 3.44 10.00
C LEU A 53 -9.45 4.04 10.60
N LYS A 54 -8.80 4.96 9.87
CA LYS A 54 -7.61 5.67 10.35
C LYS A 54 -7.88 6.92 11.17
N ASN A 55 -9.13 7.32 11.30
CA ASN A 55 -9.53 8.62 11.84
C ASN A 55 -8.71 9.77 11.19
N SER A 56 -8.60 9.74 9.86
CA SER A 56 -7.96 10.80 9.07
C SER A 56 -9.00 11.65 8.35
N ASP A 57 -8.57 12.79 7.81
CA ASP A 57 -9.41 13.64 6.95
C ASP A 57 -10.05 12.82 5.84
N LYS A 58 -11.35 13.02 5.63
CA LYS A 58 -12.14 12.30 4.62
C LYS A 58 -11.53 12.41 3.23
N ASN A 59 -10.99 13.59 2.90
CA ASN A 59 -10.43 13.90 1.58
C ASN A 59 -8.94 13.51 1.46
N LYS A 60 -8.34 12.90 2.49
CA LYS A 60 -6.93 12.49 2.45
C LYS A 60 -6.74 11.42 1.38
N LYS A 61 -5.98 11.75 0.33
CA LYS A 61 -5.63 10.79 -0.71
C LYS A 61 -4.68 9.73 -0.14
N LEU A 62 -4.99 8.46 -0.38
CA LEU A 62 -4.16 7.33 0.06
C LEU A 62 -3.18 6.93 -1.04
N ILE A 63 -2.14 6.19 -0.66
CA ILE A 63 -1.19 5.64 -1.63
C ILE A 63 -1.91 4.57 -2.45
N VAL A 64 -1.77 4.61 -3.76
CA VAL A 64 -2.25 3.58 -4.67
C VAL A 64 -1.07 2.69 -5.07
N LEU A 65 -1.22 1.39 -4.81
CA LEU A 65 -0.27 0.38 -5.21
C LEU A 65 -0.66 -0.21 -6.56
N ILE A 66 0.30 -0.26 -7.47
CA ILE A 66 0.13 -0.79 -8.83
C ILE A 66 1.15 -1.90 -9.10
N SER A 67 0.79 -2.85 -9.95
CA SER A 67 1.69 -3.93 -10.40
C SER A 67 2.37 -3.62 -11.74
N SER A 68 1.85 -2.63 -12.49
CA SER A 68 2.32 -2.25 -13.81
C SER A 68 1.99 -0.78 -14.14
N ILE A 69 2.74 -0.18 -15.07
CA ILE A 69 2.44 1.19 -15.55
C ILE A 69 1.11 1.25 -16.31
N LYS A 70 0.65 0.15 -16.90
CA LYS A 70 -0.68 0.09 -17.53
C LYS A 70 -1.78 0.42 -16.52
N GLN A 71 -1.64 -0.05 -15.28
CA GLN A 71 -2.55 0.28 -14.19
C GLN A 71 -2.49 1.76 -13.81
N ALA A 72 -1.30 2.39 -13.78
CA ALA A 72 -1.21 3.85 -13.59
C ALA A 72 -1.91 4.63 -14.70
N LYS A 73 -1.78 4.17 -15.96
CA LYS A 73 -2.42 4.80 -17.12
C LYS A 73 -3.95 4.75 -17.01
N GLN A 74 -4.51 3.66 -16.49
CA GLN A 74 -5.96 3.50 -16.27
C GLN A 74 -6.52 4.49 -15.24
N LEU A 75 -5.67 5.04 -14.36
CA LEU A 75 -6.05 6.05 -13.37
C LEU A 75 -6.08 7.48 -13.94
N GLY A 76 -5.78 7.68 -15.23
CA GLY A 76 -5.80 9.02 -15.84
C GLY A 76 -4.70 9.97 -15.34
N LEU A 77 -3.59 9.41 -14.84
CA LEU A 77 -2.51 10.19 -14.24
C LEU A 77 -1.56 10.76 -15.28
N LEU A 78 -1.14 12.00 -15.04
CA LEU A 78 -0.11 12.70 -15.79
C LEU A 78 1.26 12.19 -15.35
N TYR A 79 2.08 11.74 -16.30
CA TYR A 79 3.45 11.33 -16.01
C TYR A 79 4.35 11.42 -17.26
N ASN A 80 5.66 11.44 -17.05
CA ASN A 80 6.67 11.45 -18.10
C ASN A 80 7.60 10.23 -17.93
N LYS A 81 8.61 10.11 -18.80
CA LYS A 81 9.56 8.99 -18.76
C LYS A 81 10.35 8.89 -17.45
N TYR A 82 10.58 10.00 -16.76
CA TYR A 82 11.30 10.04 -15.47
C TYR A 82 10.44 9.51 -14.33
N HIS A 83 9.17 9.92 -14.25
CA HIS A 83 8.19 9.33 -13.32
C HIS A 83 8.15 7.81 -13.44
N ILE A 84 8.02 7.29 -14.67
CA ILE A 84 8.03 5.85 -14.95
C ILE A 84 9.34 5.21 -14.50
N LYS A 85 10.49 5.84 -14.78
CA LYS A 85 11.81 5.34 -14.39
C LYS A 85 11.91 5.18 -12.88
N ILE A 86 11.45 6.17 -12.10
CA ILE A 86 11.46 6.13 -10.63
C ILE A 86 10.54 5.01 -10.12
N ILE A 87 9.28 5.00 -10.53
CA ILE A 87 8.29 3.98 -10.12
C ILE A 87 8.81 2.56 -10.43
N LYS A 88 9.44 2.36 -11.60
CA LYS A 88 9.93 1.05 -12.02
C LYS A 88 11.26 0.64 -11.43
N LYS A 89 12.22 1.55 -11.32
CA LYS A 89 13.62 1.20 -11.10
C LYS A 89 14.19 1.67 -9.76
N CYS A 90 13.45 2.42 -8.95
CA CYS A 90 13.97 2.79 -7.64
C CYS A 90 14.32 1.55 -6.81
N LYS A 91 15.52 1.55 -6.23
CA LYS A 91 16.04 0.44 -5.42
C LYS A 91 15.35 0.37 -4.06
N THR A 92 14.93 1.51 -3.55
CA THR A 92 14.16 1.63 -2.31
C THR A 92 12.67 1.71 -2.59
N PRO A 93 11.81 1.34 -1.63
CA PRO A 93 10.38 1.59 -1.74
C PRO A 93 10.12 3.09 -1.87
N THR A 94 9.56 3.51 -3.01
CA THR A 94 9.33 4.92 -3.32
C THR A 94 7.90 5.12 -3.82
N THR A 95 7.24 6.14 -3.27
CA THR A 95 5.97 6.66 -3.74
C THR A 95 6.24 7.93 -4.53
N VAL A 96 5.67 8.04 -5.73
CA VAL A 96 5.73 9.24 -6.58
C VAL A 96 4.36 9.88 -6.59
N LEU A 97 4.26 11.16 -6.23
CA LEU A 97 3.02 11.90 -6.38
C LEU A 97 2.82 12.26 -7.85
N LEU A 98 1.73 11.79 -8.44
CA LEU A 98 1.33 12.11 -9.80
C LEU A 98 0.04 12.93 -9.79
N LYS A 99 -0.08 13.85 -10.74
CA LYS A 99 -1.28 14.67 -10.90
C LYS A 99 -2.31 13.92 -11.74
N ASP A 100 -3.58 14.05 -11.42
CA ASP A 100 -4.67 13.67 -12.34
C ASP A 100 -5.01 14.83 -13.28
N LYS A 101 -6.10 14.70 -14.05
CA LYS A 101 -6.57 15.75 -14.98
C LYS A 101 -7.11 17.01 -14.28
N ASN A 102 -7.40 16.93 -12.98
CA ASN A 102 -7.92 18.02 -12.16
C ASN A 102 -6.81 18.66 -11.30
N ASP A 103 -5.54 18.33 -11.56
CA ASP A 103 -4.37 18.74 -10.78
C ASP A 103 -4.30 18.19 -9.35
N GLU A 104 -5.11 17.17 -9.02
CA GLU A 104 -5.06 16.50 -7.72
C GLU A 104 -3.90 15.50 -7.65
N LEU A 105 -3.16 15.51 -6.52
CA LEU A 105 -2.02 14.61 -6.31
C LEU A 105 -2.45 13.24 -5.78
N ILE A 106 -2.02 12.19 -6.48
CA ILE A 106 -2.19 10.79 -6.09
C ILE A 106 -0.82 10.13 -5.94
N GLY A 107 -0.56 9.54 -4.76
CA GLY A 107 0.68 8.83 -4.50
C GLY A 107 0.71 7.44 -5.13
N ILE A 108 1.55 7.24 -6.15
CA ILE A 108 1.72 5.95 -6.82
C ILE A 108 2.97 5.23 -6.35
N ARG A 109 2.83 3.95 -5.99
CA ARG A 109 3.96 3.07 -5.67
C ARG A 109 3.82 1.73 -6.38
N MET A 110 4.90 1.24 -6.98
CA MET A 110 4.96 -0.13 -7.50
C MET A 110 5.82 -1.02 -6.59
N PRO A 111 5.20 -1.87 -5.75
CA PRO A 111 5.95 -2.78 -4.88
C PRO A 111 6.83 -3.76 -5.67
N LYS A 112 7.98 -4.09 -5.09
CA LYS A 112 8.93 -5.14 -5.52
C LYS A 112 8.61 -6.50 -4.90
N ARG A 113 7.89 -6.55 -3.78
CA ARG A 113 7.50 -7.76 -3.05
C ARG A 113 6.63 -8.64 -3.96
N LYS A 114 7.11 -9.85 -4.25
CA LYS A 114 6.60 -10.68 -5.37
C LYS A 114 5.15 -11.13 -5.17
N ASP A 115 4.78 -11.51 -3.96
CA ASP A 115 3.42 -11.91 -3.57
C ASP A 115 2.43 -10.74 -3.65
N LEU A 116 2.78 -9.57 -3.10
CA LEU A 116 1.95 -8.37 -3.18
C LEU A 116 1.75 -7.93 -4.64
N LYS A 117 2.81 -7.97 -5.44
CA LYS A 117 2.72 -7.69 -6.88
C LYS A 117 1.82 -8.69 -7.61
N LYS A 118 1.82 -9.99 -7.24
CA LYS A 118 0.91 -11.00 -7.80
C LYS A 118 -0.55 -10.69 -7.45
N ILE A 119 -0.84 -10.30 -6.21
CA ILE A 119 -2.19 -9.90 -5.78
C ILE A 119 -2.67 -8.72 -6.64
N ILE A 120 -1.92 -7.62 -6.66
CA ILE A 120 -2.27 -6.37 -7.39
C ILE A 120 -2.39 -6.62 -8.91
N LYS A 121 -1.63 -7.56 -9.47
CA LYS A 121 -1.74 -7.92 -10.89
C LYS A 121 -3.11 -8.51 -11.21
N VAL A 122 -3.69 -9.27 -10.29
CA VAL A 122 -4.99 -9.93 -10.48
C VAL A 122 -6.14 -8.97 -10.18
N VAL A 123 -6.11 -8.30 -9.03
CA VAL A 123 -7.26 -7.52 -8.54
C VAL A 123 -7.32 -6.10 -9.11
N GLY A 124 -6.23 -5.59 -9.66
CA GLY A 124 -6.13 -4.18 -10.06
C GLY A 124 -5.39 -3.31 -9.04
N PRO A 125 -5.36 -1.99 -9.24
CA PRO A 125 -4.82 -1.05 -8.28
C PRO A 125 -5.51 -1.17 -6.92
N ILE A 126 -4.73 -1.10 -5.84
CA ILE A 126 -5.26 -1.12 -4.47
C ILE A 126 -4.84 0.14 -3.72
N LEU A 127 -5.71 0.64 -2.86
CA LEU A 127 -5.36 1.64 -1.85
C LEU A 127 -4.52 0.97 -0.78
N SER A 128 -3.56 1.70 -0.21
CA SER A 128 -2.75 1.22 0.90
C SER A 128 -2.31 2.35 1.82
N THR A 129 -2.39 2.11 3.13
CA THR A 129 -1.95 3.05 4.16
C THR A 129 -1.43 2.30 5.37
N SER A 130 -0.52 2.89 6.13
CA SER A 130 0.08 2.25 7.30
C SER A 130 -0.97 1.85 8.35
N VAL A 131 -0.75 0.74 9.05
CA VAL A 131 -1.64 0.30 10.12
C VAL A 131 -1.35 1.11 11.39
N ASN A 132 -2.17 2.14 11.64
CA ASN A 132 -2.19 2.98 12.84
C ASN A 132 -3.37 3.94 12.81
N LYS A 133 -3.71 4.50 13.97
CA LYS A 133 -4.47 5.76 14.04
C LYS A 133 -3.59 6.93 13.58
N THR A 134 -4.19 7.87 12.86
CA THR A 134 -3.46 9.05 12.36
C THR A 134 -2.78 9.81 13.50
N GLY A 135 -1.51 10.17 13.33
CA GLY A 135 -0.67 10.80 14.36
C GLY A 135 0.11 9.82 15.26
N SER A 136 -0.26 8.53 15.30
CA SER A 136 0.47 7.51 16.05
C SER A 136 1.54 6.79 15.21
N SER A 137 2.50 6.14 15.89
CA SER A 137 3.45 5.24 15.25
C SER A 137 2.76 4.08 14.53
N TYR A 138 3.32 3.66 13.41
CA TYR A 138 2.84 2.46 12.69
C TYR A 138 3.13 1.19 13.48
N LEU A 139 2.22 0.24 13.41
CA LEU A 139 2.31 -1.03 14.15
C LEU A 139 3.17 -2.04 13.38
N THR A 140 4.12 -2.67 14.07
CA THR A 140 5.04 -3.66 13.49
C THR A 140 4.95 -5.03 14.15
N LYS A 141 4.51 -5.09 15.41
CA LYS A 141 4.42 -6.32 16.21
C LYS A 141 3.08 -7.01 16.01
N TYR A 142 3.10 -8.34 16.10
CA TYR A 142 1.89 -9.15 15.95
C TYR A 142 0.80 -8.76 16.95
N LYS A 143 1.16 -8.63 18.24
CA LYS A 143 0.20 -8.31 19.32
C LYS A 143 -0.53 -6.99 19.04
N ASP A 144 0.20 -5.97 18.63
CA ASP A 144 -0.40 -4.65 18.37
C ASP A 144 -1.33 -4.69 17.15
N LEU A 145 -0.91 -5.37 16.07
CA LEU A 145 -1.75 -5.56 14.89
C LEU A 145 -2.99 -6.40 15.20
N GLU A 146 -2.87 -7.43 16.02
CA GLU A 146 -3.99 -8.26 16.44
C GLU A 146 -5.00 -7.46 17.27
N ILE A 147 -4.52 -6.63 18.20
CA ILE A 147 -5.37 -5.69 18.97
C ILE A 147 -6.07 -4.72 18.01
N PHE A 148 -5.34 -4.15 17.05
CA PHE A 148 -5.92 -3.25 16.06
C PHE A 148 -7.03 -3.92 15.26
N VAL A 149 -6.85 -5.17 14.81
CA VAL A 149 -7.90 -5.95 14.13
C VAL A 149 -9.10 -6.18 15.05
N LYS A 150 -8.88 -6.58 16.31
CA LYS A 150 -9.98 -6.80 17.27
C LYS A 150 -10.81 -5.54 17.55
N GLN A 151 -10.18 -4.37 17.49
CA GLN A 151 -10.83 -3.07 17.69
C GLN A 151 -11.57 -2.55 16.44
N ASN A 152 -11.29 -3.10 15.25
CA ASN A 152 -11.85 -2.63 13.98
C ASN A 152 -12.47 -3.81 13.23
N LYS A 153 -13.78 -4.05 13.46
CA LYS A 153 -14.51 -5.23 12.97
C LYS A 153 -14.57 -5.33 11.44
N GLU A 154 -14.35 -4.23 10.75
CA GLU A 154 -14.27 -4.12 9.29
C GLU A 154 -13.04 -4.83 8.71
N ILE A 155 -11.99 -5.05 9.52
CA ILE A 155 -10.76 -5.71 9.08
C ILE A 155 -10.94 -7.22 9.11
N LYS A 156 -11.02 -7.81 7.92
CA LYS A 156 -11.28 -9.24 7.75
C LYS A 156 -10.09 -10.11 8.13
N LYS A 157 -8.88 -9.70 7.74
CA LYS A 157 -7.70 -10.55 7.88
C LYS A 157 -6.40 -9.77 7.99
N LEU A 158 -5.56 -10.20 8.95
CA LEU A 158 -4.13 -9.90 9.01
C LEU A 158 -3.33 -11.01 8.32
N TYR A 159 -2.55 -10.64 7.30
CA TYR A 159 -1.60 -11.53 6.63
C TYR A 159 -0.21 -11.39 7.24
N TRP A 160 0.04 -12.10 8.35
CA TRP A 160 1.27 -11.99 9.11
C TRP A 160 2.44 -12.75 8.49
N VAL A 161 3.58 -12.08 8.38
CA VAL A 161 4.84 -12.68 7.88
C VAL A 161 6.02 -12.45 8.82
N GLY A 162 5.78 -12.02 10.05
CA GLY A 162 6.82 -11.56 10.98
C GLY A 162 6.83 -10.05 11.13
N GLU A 163 7.66 -9.56 12.05
CA GLU A 163 7.80 -8.12 12.28
C GLU A 163 8.43 -7.43 11.06
N LEU A 164 7.89 -6.27 10.71
CA LEU A 164 8.40 -5.41 9.64
C LEU A 164 8.86 -4.08 10.24
N ASN A 165 10.13 -4.02 10.63
CA ASN A 165 10.72 -2.88 11.35
C ASN A 165 11.43 -1.87 10.41
N ASN A 166 11.01 -1.78 9.15
CA ASN A 166 11.58 -0.82 8.21
C ASN A 166 10.84 0.54 8.28
N ARG A 167 11.44 1.57 7.66
CA ARG A 167 10.81 2.88 7.50
C ARG A 167 9.76 2.84 6.38
N PRO A 168 8.71 3.68 6.44
CA PRO A 168 7.80 3.89 5.30
C PRO A 168 8.55 4.28 4.03
N SER A 169 7.91 4.14 2.86
CA SER A 169 8.54 4.53 1.59
C SER A 169 8.90 6.01 1.56
N SER A 170 10.00 6.33 0.89
CA SER A 170 10.29 7.72 0.53
C SER A 170 9.18 8.25 -0.38
N VAL A 171 8.87 9.54 -0.29
CA VAL A 171 7.87 10.19 -1.14
C VAL A 171 8.56 11.28 -1.93
N ILE A 172 8.32 11.25 -3.24
CA ILE A 172 8.83 12.21 -4.20
C ILE A 172 7.62 12.93 -4.80
N ASN A 173 7.66 14.27 -4.87
CA ASN A 173 6.59 15.04 -5.51
C ASN A 173 6.65 14.93 -7.05
N PHE A 174 5.76 15.63 -7.73
CA PHE A 174 5.68 15.63 -9.20
C PHE A 174 6.95 16.21 -9.84
N ASP A 175 7.62 17.15 -9.17
CA ASP A 175 8.81 17.84 -9.67
C ASP A 175 10.13 17.17 -9.22
N PHE A 176 10.04 15.91 -8.76
CA PHE A 176 11.17 15.06 -8.37
C PHE A 176 11.88 15.45 -7.06
N GLU A 177 11.27 16.31 -6.25
CA GLU A 177 11.77 16.68 -4.93
C GLU A 177 11.36 15.64 -3.88
N VAL A 178 12.30 15.31 -2.99
CA VAL A 178 12.07 14.36 -1.90
C VAL A 178 11.37 15.08 -0.74
N ILE A 179 10.08 14.82 -0.57
CA ILE A 179 9.28 15.40 0.52
C ILE A 179 9.26 14.53 1.78
N ARG A 180 9.62 13.24 1.66
CA ARG A 180 9.83 12.32 2.79
C ARG A 180 10.95 11.34 2.44
N LYS A 181 11.93 11.19 3.33
CA LYS A 181 12.99 10.18 3.20
C LYS A 181 12.57 8.84 3.80
#